data_AF-A0A1D1URR1-F1
#
_entry.id   AF-A0A1D1URR1-F1
#
_cell.length_a   1.000
_cell.length_b   1.000
_cell.length_c   1.000
_cell.angle_alpha   90.00
_cell.angle_beta   90.00
_cell.angle_gamma   90.00
#
_symmetry.space_group_name_H-M   'P 1'
#
loop_
_entity.id
_entity.type
_entity.pdbx_description
1 polymer ?
#
loop_
_entity_poly.entity_id
_entity_poly.type
_entity_poly.pdbx_seq_one_letter_code
_entity_poly.pdbx_strand_id
1 'polypeptide(L)'
;MQLKVELLTIPPKTTSRVQPLDVYGFRPWKRYFRMCSKRVLIDMIDFELFHRENCIMLQSLVFRQFTSHRDTNLWKYSFYKSGCSDEKPDVFPDPVEFAFPKNALYRDRCEPRKRQFVRCSWCKDNLCFDCFVTNYHN
;
A
#
# COMPACT_ATOMS: atom_id res chain seq x y z
N MET A 1 -22.70 -32.80 27.96
CA MET A 1 -22.52 -31.35 28.20
C MET A 1 -22.77 -30.65 26.87
N GLN A 2 -23.90 -29.95 26.72
CA GLN A 2 -24.27 -29.29 25.46
C GLN A 2 -23.63 -27.89 25.45
N LEU A 3 -22.78 -27.61 24.45
CA LEU A 3 -22.20 -26.28 24.27
C LEU A 3 -23.29 -25.35 23.75
N LYS A 4 -23.60 -24.30 24.53
CA LYS A 4 -24.52 -23.25 24.14
C LYS A 4 -23.77 -22.29 23.20
N VAL A 5 -24.15 -22.26 21.93
CA VAL A 5 -23.59 -21.34 20.93
C VAL A 5 -24.53 -20.13 20.83
N GLU A 6 -24.00 -18.94 21.08
CA GLU A 6 -24.69 -17.68 20.87
C GLU A 6 -24.20 -17.04 19.57
N LEU A 7 -25.12 -16.80 18.63
CA LEU A 7 -24.82 -16.18 17.35
C LEU A 7 -25.14 -14.68 17.41
N LEU A 8 -24.10 -13.86 17.34
CA LEU A 8 -24.23 -12.40 17.21
C LEU A 8 -24.10 -12.01 15.75
N THR A 9 -25.09 -11.29 15.22
CA THR A 9 -25.09 -10.81 13.84
C THR A 9 -24.79 -9.31 13.79
N ILE A 10 -23.84 -8.95 12.94
CA ILE A 10 -23.53 -7.54 12.67
C ILE A 10 -24.68 -6.97 11.80
N PRO A 11 -25.35 -5.88 12.22
CA PRO A 11 -26.47 -5.32 11.45
C PRO A 11 -26.05 -4.90 10.04
N PRO A 12 -26.95 -4.94 9.05
CA PRO A 12 -26.64 -4.48 7.70
C PRO A 12 -26.24 -3.00 7.70
N LYS A 13 -25.44 -2.59 6.70
CA LYS A 13 -24.96 -1.20 6.51
C LYS A 13 -24.04 -0.68 7.63
N THR A 14 -23.39 -1.56 8.38
CA THR A 14 -22.42 -1.19 9.44
C THR A 14 -20.96 -1.35 9.02
N THR A 15 -20.69 -1.83 7.81
CA THR A 15 -19.32 -2.00 7.28
C THR A 15 -18.47 -0.75 7.49
N SER A 16 -18.98 0.44 7.19
CA SER A 16 -18.23 1.68 7.39
C SER A 16 -17.95 2.02 8.85
N ARG A 17 -18.75 1.52 9.80
CA ARG A 17 -18.57 1.73 11.25
C ARG A 17 -17.63 0.70 11.88
N VAL A 18 -17.61 -0.51 11.34
CA VAL A 18 -16.85 -1.64 11.90
C VAL A 18 -15.50 -1.82 11.18
N GLN A 19 -15.39 -1.36 9.94
CA GLN A 19 -14.22 -1.54 9.07
C GLN A 19 -13.70 -0.18 8.60
N PRO A 20 -13.02 0.59 9.48
CA PRO A 20 -12.54 1.93 9.16
C PRO A 20 -11.60 1.96 7.94
N LEU A 21 -10.82 0.90 7.74
CA LEU A 21 -9.90 0.78 6.61
C LEU A 21 -10.61 0.61 5.26
N ASP A 22 -11.80 0.00 5.22
CA ASP A 22 -12.60 -0.12 4.00
C ASP A 22 -13.19 1.23 3.56
N VAL A 23 -13.41 2.15 4.50
CA VAL A 23 -13.92 3.50 4.21
C VAL A 23 -12.92 4.34 3.42
N TYR A 24 -11.62 4.16 3.67
CA TYR A 24 -10.58 4.89 2.96
C TYR A 24 -9.30 4.09 2.74
N GLY A 25 -8.62 3.63 3.79
CA GLY A 25 -7.24 3.12 3.74
C GLY A 25 -6.96 2.04 2.69
N PHE A 26 -7.89 1.12 2.42
CA PHE A 26 -7.68 0.09 1.39
C PHE A 26 -7.78 0.59 -0.05
N ARG A 27 -8.39 1.77 -0.29
CA ARG A 27 -8.45 2.37 -1.63
C ARG A 27 -7.05 2.76 -2.15
N PRO A 28 -6.26 3.61 -1.46
CA PRO A 28 -4.89 3.93 -1.87
C PRO A 28 -4.00 2.68 -1.86
N TRP A 29 -4.19 1.75 -0.92
CA TRP A 29 -3.49 0.47 -0.91
C TRP A 29 -3.66 -0.32 -2.23
N LYS A 30 -4.91 -0.58 -2.61
CA LYS A 30 -5.23 -1.31 -3.85
C LYS A 30 -4.70 -0.58 -5.08
N ARG A 31 -4.74 0.75 -5.06
CA ARG A 31 -4.20 1.58 -6.15
C ARG A 31 -2.69 1.49 -6.23
N TYR A 32 -1.99 1.48 -5.09
CA TYR A 32 -0.54 1.30 -5.00
C TYR A 32 -0.12 -0.05 -5.59
N PHE A 33 -0.74 -1.14 -5.12
CA PHE A 33 -0.48 -2.49 -5.63
C PHE A 33 -0.72 -2.56 -7.14
N ARG A 34 -1.83 -2.00 -7.62
CA ARG A 34 -2.14 -1.94 -9.06
C ARG A 34 -1.07 -1.18 -9.85
N MET A 35 -0.49 -0.13 -9.29
CA MET A 35 0.62 0.60 -9.92
C MET A 35 1.88 -0.27 -10.01
N CYS A 36 2.23 -1.00 -8.96
CA CYS A 36 3.33 -1.99 -9.02
C CYS A 36 3.09 -3.01 -10.15
N SER A 37 1.91 -3.63 -10.19
CA SER A 37 1.57 -4.61 -11.24
C SER A 37 1.62 -3.99 -12.63
N LYS A 38 1.10 -2.76 -12.79
CA LYS A 38 1.16 -2.02 -14.06
C LYS A 38 2.60 -1.76 -14.50
N ARG A 39 3.52 -1.43 -13.57
CA ARG A 39 4.93 -1.21 -13.91
C ARG A 39 5.63 -2.50 -14.32
N VAL A 40 5.35 -3.63 -13.67
CA VAL A 40 5.85 -4.95 -14.11
C VAL A 40 5.49 -5.21 -15.57
N LEU A 41 4.23 -4.96 -15.97
CA LEU A 41 3.77 -5.14 -17.35
C LEU A 41 4.40 -4.15 -18.33
N ILE A 42 4.44 -2.84 -17.99
CA ILE A 42 4.97 -1.79 -18.88
C ILE A 42 6.48 -1.93 -19.10
N ASP A 43 7.21 -2.29 -18.04
CA ASP A 43 8.65 -2.44 -18.09
C ASP A 43 9.07 -3.84 -18.60
N MET A 44 8.10 -4.70 -18.97
CA MET A 44 8.30 -6.07 -19.46
C MET A 44 9.23 -6.88 -18.53
N ILE A 45 8.99 -6.75 -17.24
CA ILE A 45 9.78 -7.44 -16.21
C ILE A 45 9.32 -8.90 -16.17
N ASP A 46 10.29 -9.82 -16.20
CA ASP A 46 10.05 -11.24 -16.01
C ASP A 46 9.71 -11.54 -14.55
N PHE A 47 8.43 -11.30 -14.20
CA PHE A 47 7.88 -11.52 -12.88
C PHE A 47 6.44 -12.00 -13.00
N GLU A 48 6.19 -13.22 -12.54
CA GLU A 48 4.88 -13.85 -12.61
C GLU A 48 3.93 -13.26 -11.57
N LEU A 49 3.20 -12.19 -11.96
CA LEU A 49 2.29 -11.45 -11.07
C LEU A 49 1.18 -12.31 -10.47
N PHE A 50 0.77 -13.39 -11.15
CA PHE A 50 -0.34 -14.23 -10.73
C PHE A 50 0.08 -15.42 -9.88
N HIS A 51 1.40 -15.64 -9.72
CA HIS A 51 1.88 -16.65 -8.79
C HIS A 51 1.60 -16.21 -7.35
N ARG A 52 1.02 -17.09 -6.54
CA ARG A 52 0.55 -16.77 -5.18
C ARG A 52 1.66 -16.18 -4.31
N GLU A 53 2.86 -16.74 -4.37
CA GLU A 53 4.00 -16.31 -3.57
C GLU A 53 4.46 -14.89 -3.96
N ASN A 54 4.50 -14.60 -5.26
CA ASN A 54 4.83 -13.29 -5.80
C ASN A 54 3.81 -12.23 -5.41
N CYS A 55 2.51 -12.58 -5.45
CA CYS A 55 1.44 -11.74 -4.94
C CYS A 55 1.63 -11.40 -3.46
N ILE A 56 1.87 -12.42 -2.62
CA ILE A 56 2.06 -12.23 -1.18
C ILE A 56 3.28 -11.36 -0.91
N MET A 57 4.43 -11.65 -1.55
CA MET A 57 5.65 -10.86 -1.42
C MET A 57 5.41 -9.39 -1.80
N LEU A 58 4.77 -9.13 -2.94
CA LEU A 58 4.49 -7.76 -3.37
C LEU A 58 3.53 -7.05 -2.39
N GLN A 59 2.53 -7.75 -1.85
CA GLN A 59 1.66 -7.20 -0.80
C GLN A 59 2.43 -6.88 0.49
N SER A 60 3.38 -7.73 0.91
CA SER A 60 4.24 -7.47 2.06
C SER A 60 5.15 -6.24 1.86
N LEU A 61 5.67 -6.07 0.65
CA LEU A 61 6.45 -4.87 0.29
C LEU A 61 5.58 -3.61 0.31
N VAL A 62 4.36 -3.67 -0.24
CA VAL A 62 3.38 -2.57 -0.16
C VAL A 62 3.04 -2.28 1.31
N PHE A 63 2.80 -3.30 2.13
CA PHE A 63 2.58 -3.14 3.58
C PHE A 63 3.70 -2.35 4.23
N ARG A 64 4.95 -2.74 3.98
CA ARG A 64 6.11 -2.02 4.51
C ARG A 64 6.11 -0.55 4.10
N GLN A 65 5.73 -0.21 2.87
CA GLN A 65 5.64 1.19 2.44
C GLN A 65 4.61 1.99 3.25
N PHE A 66 3.41 1.43 3.45
CA PHE A 66 2.33 2.08 4.20
C PHE A 66 2.53 2.08 5.73
N THR A 67 3.46 1.28 6.25
CA THR A 67 3.90 1.39 7.66
C THR A 67 4.88 2.53 7.92
N SER A 68 5.31 3.25 6.87
CA SER A 68 6.17 4.43 7.05
C SER A 68 5.45 5.54 7.80
N HIS A 69 6.21 6.33 8.56
CA HIS A 69 5.69 7.48 9.31
C HIS A 69 4.87 8.46 8.45
N ARG A 70 5.20 8.54 7.15
CA ARG A 70 4.54 9.36 6.14
C ARG A 70 3.05 9.04 5.97
N ASP A 71 2.69 7.76 6.07
CA ASP A 71 1.32 7.29 5.81
C ASP A 71 0.49 7.15 7.10
N THR A 72 1.03 7.57 8.25
CA THR A 72 0.31 7.56 9.55
C THR A 72 -1.01 8.32 9.49
N ASN A 73 -1.00 9.51 8.86
CA ASN A 73 -2.19 10.36 8.78
C ASN A 73 -3.26 9.80 7.84
N LEU A 74 -2.88 8.96 6.86
CA LEU A 74 -3.84 8.23 6.03
C LEU A 74 -4.64 7.22 6.86
N TRP A 75 -3.96 6.52 7.77
CA TRP A 75 -4.62 5.58 8.66
C TRP A 75 -5.53 6.30 9.63
N LYS A 76 -5.04 7.34 10.32
CA LYS A 76 -5.87 8.21 11.17
C LYS A 76 -7.08 8.75 10.43
N TYR A 77 -6.92 9.15 9.17
CA TYR A 77 -8.02 9.67 8.37
C TYR A 77 -9.08 8.61 8.07
N SER A 78 -8.68 7.35 7.93
CA SER A 78 -9.62 6.24 7.76
C SER A 78 -10.52 6.06 8.99
N PHE A 79 -9.96 6.18 10.20
CA PHE A 79 -10.71 6.14 11.46
C PHE A 79 -11.56 7.39 11.69
N TYR A 80 -11.06 8.58 11.32
CA TYR A 80 -11.85 9.81 11.36
C TYR A 80 -13.06 9.72 10.42
N LYS A 81 -12.82 9.29 9.17
CA LYS A 81 -13.86 9.23 8.13
C LYS A 81 -14.93 8.17 8.41
N SER A 82 -14.61 7.11 9.16
CA SER A 82 -15.60 6.14 9.63
C SER A 82 -16.41 6.61 10.83
N GLY A 83 -16.04 7.72 11.47
CA GLY A 83 -16.61 8.19 12.73
C GLY A 83 -16.12 7.39 13.95
N CYS A 84 -15.01 6.66 13.84
CA CYS A 84 -14.38 5.95 14.96
C CYS A 84 -13.44 6.85 15.77
N SER A 85 -13.12 8.03 15.25
CA SER A 85 -12.27 9.04 15.88
C SER A 85 -12.82 10.43 15.56
N ASP A 86 -12.87 11.31 16.56
CA ASP A 86 -13.24 12.72 16.37
C ASP A 86 -12.07 13.58 15.91
N GLU A 87 -10.84 13.09 16.09
CA GLU A 87 -9.62 13.79 15.68
C GLU A 87 -9.42 13.71 14.17
N LYS A 88 -9.56 14.86 13.50
CA LYS A 88 -9.20 14.99 12.09
C LYS A 88 -7.68 15.13 11.96
N PRO A 89 -6.98 14.24 11.23
CA PRO A 89 -5.55 14.37 11.04
C PRO A 89 -5.20 15.53 10.10
N ASP A 90 -3.95 15.98 10.19
CA ASP A 90 -3.38 16.96 9.26
C ASP A 90 -3.45 16.46 7.81
N VAL A 91 -3.44 17.41 6.87
CA VAL A 91 -3.37 17.10 5.44
C VAL A 91 -2.11 16.30 5.14
N PHE A 92 -2.25 15.22 4.38
CA PHE A 92 -1.16 14.34 3.98
C PHE A 92 -1.15 14.15 2.46
N PRO A 93 0.04 13.96 1.85
CA PRO A 93 0.16 13.71 0.43
C PRO A 93 -0.39 12.32 0.07
N ASP A 94 -0.88 12.17 -1.16
CA ASP A 94 -1.34 10.87 -1.62
C ASP A 94 -0.17 9.86 -1.72
N PRO A 95 -0.27 8.67 -1.10
CA PRO A 95 0.84 7.71 -1.07
C PRO A 95 1.24 7.21 -2.45
N VAL A 96 0.27 7.07 -3.36
CA VAL A 96 0.48 6.56 -4.70
C VAL A 96 1.12 7.63 -5.58
N GLU A 97 0.66 8.88 -5.49
CA GLU A 97 1.27 9.98 -6.25
C GLU A 97 2.71 10.24 -5.82
N PHE A 98 3.01 10.13 -4.53
CA PHE A 98 4.37 10.21 -4.04
C PHE A 98 5.25 9.06 -4.55
N ALA A 99 4.73 7.82 -4.49
CA ALA A 99 5.49 6.63 -4.85
C ALA A 99 5.69 6.48 -6.36
N PHE A 100 4.75 6.96 -7.15
CA PHE A 100 4.72 6.87 -8.61
C PHE A 100 4.43 8.26 -9.21
N PRO A 101 5.39 9.20 -9.14
CA PRO A 101 5.22 10.52 -9.72
C PRO A 101 4.99 10.41 -11.24
N LYS A 102 4.16 11.30 -11.80
CA LYS A 102 3.82 11.31 -13.24
C LYS A 102 5.06 11.44 -14.14
N ASN A 103 6.07 12.16 -13.66
CA ASN A 103 7.35 12.27 -14.33
C ASN A 103 8.27 11.17 -13.79
N ALA A 104 8.66 10.24 -14.66
CA ALA A 104 9.60 9.21 -14.31
C ALA A 104 10.94 9.86 -13.90
N LEU A 105 11.34 9.66 -12.65
CA LEU A 105 12.64 10.12 -12.18
C LEU A 105 13.69 9.05 -12.50
N TYR A 106 14.91 9.49 -12.79
CA TYR A 106 16.06 8.58 -12.84
C TYR A 106 16.50 8.26 -11.40
N ARG A 107 17.07 7.07 -11.19
CA ARG A 107 17.46 6.58 -9.86
C ARG A 107 18.57 7.41 -9.21
N ASP A 108 18.59 7.39 -7.87
CA ASP A 108 19.63 8.00 -7.06
C ASP A 108 20.79 7.03 -6.73
N ARG A 109 20.56 5.70 -6.64
CA ARG A 109 21.54 4.76 -6.00
C ARG A 109 21.77 3.35 -6.58
N CYS A 110 21.15 2.92 -7.68
CA CYS A 110 21.38 1.55 -8.21
C CYS A 110 22.13 1.57 -9.57
N GLU A 111 23.06 0.64 -9.77
CA GLU A 111 23.77 0.36 -11.04
C GLU A 111 23.22 -0.93 -11.71
N PRO A 112 23.19 -1.03 -13.05
CA PRO A 112 23.25 0.04 -14.07
C PRO A 112 21.89 0.75 -14.18
N ARG A 113 21.81 2.03 -14.63
CA ARG A 113 20.59 2.90 -14.69
C ARG A 113 19.30 2.19 -15.19
N LYS A 114 18.58 1.49 -14.31
CA LYS A 114 17.24 0.96 -14.57
C LYS A 114 16.20 2.04 -14.31
N ARG A 115 15.06 1.95 -14.99
CA ARG A 115 13.92 2.85 -14.78
C ARG A 115 13.48 2.78 -13.31
N GLN A 116 12.99 3.91 -12.80
CA GLN A 116 12.30 3.94 -11.51
C GLN A 116 11.06 3.05 -11.58
N PHE A 117 10.98 2.13 -10.62
CA PHE A 117 9.81 1.32 -10.34
C PHE A 117 8.94 2.00 -9.29
N VAL A 118 9.53 2.43 -8.17
CA VAL A 118 8.81 3.01 -7.03
C VAL A 118 9.71 3.94 -6.23
N ARG A 119 9.14 5.00 -5.64
CA ARG A 119 9.82 5.81 -4.62
C ARG A 119 9.55 5.27 -3.22
N CYS A 120 10.62 5.05 -2.44
CA CYS A 120 10.53 4.50 -1.10
C CYS A 120 9.90 5.50 -0.12
N SER A 121 8.94 5.04 0.66
CA SER A 121 8.20 5.85 1.64
C SER A 121 9.01 6.14 2.91
N TRP A 122 10.06 5.37 3.17
CA TRP A 122 10.95 5.51 4.32
C TRP A 122 12.11 6.46 4.06
N CYS A 123 12.93 6.16 3.06
CA CYS A 123 14.17 6.90 2.75
C CYS A 123 14.01 7.94 1.63
N LYS A 124 12.89 7.92 0.89
CA LYS A 124 12.56 8.83 -0.24
C LYS A 124 13.35 8.60 -1.52
N ASP A 125 14.15 7.53 -1.60
CA ASP A 125 14.89 7.15 -2.81
C ASP A 125 14.00 6.63 -3.93
N ASN A 126 14.43 6.85 -5.17
CA ASN A 126 13.86 6.21 -6.35
C ASN A 126 14.49 4.82 -6.57
N LEU A 127 13.70 3.75 -6.40
CA LEU A 127 14.12 2.35 -6.52
C LEU A 127 13.74 1.76 -7.87
N CYS A 128 14.52 0.81 -8.39
CA CYS A 128 14.05 -0.09 -9.46
C CYS A 128 13.32 -1.30 -8.89
N PHE A 129 12.85 -2.15 -9.80
CA PHE A 129 12.24 -3.42 -9.47
C PHE A 129 13.14 -4.29 -8.58
N ASP A 130 14.37 -4.60 -8.98
CA ASP A 130 15.23 -5.50 -8.18
C ASP A 130 15.57 -4.92 -6.81
N CYS A 131 15.90 -3.62 -6.74
CA CYS A 131 16.21 -2.98 -5.47
C CYS A 131 14.99 -3.05 -4.53
N PHE A 132 13.77 -2.90 -5.05
CA PHE A 132 12.54 -2.97 -4.25
C PHE A 132 12.07 -4.41 -3.93
N VAL A 133 12.05 -5.29 -4.92
CA VAL A 133 11.39 -6.60 -4.87
C VAL A 133 12.36 -7.73 -4.55
N THR A 134 13.54 -7.75 -5.19
CA THR A 134 14.51 -8.84 -5.07
C THR A 134 15.44 -8.65 -3.88
N ASN A 135 15.94 -7.43 -3.70
CA ASN A 135 16.93 -7.08 -2.67
C ASN A 135 16.31 -6.57 -1.38
N TYR A 136 14.98 -6.45 -1.32
CA TYR A 136 14.22 -5.96 -0.16
C TYR A 136 14.79 -4.66 0.43
N HIS A 137 15.07 -3.65 -0.43
CA HIS A 137 15.69 -2.37 -0.08
C HIS A 137 15.54 -1.98 1.41
N ASN A 138 16.62 -2.08 2.19
CA ASN A 138 16.61 -1.73 3.61
C ASN A 138 16.48 -0.22 3.81
#